data_AF-A0A931P6D8-F1
#
_entry.id   AF-A0A931P6D8-F1
#
_cell.length_a   1.000
_cell.length_b   1.000
_cell.length_c   1.000
_cell.angle_alpha   90.00
_cell.angle_beta   90.00
_cell.angle_gamma   90.00
#
_symmetry.space_group_name_H-M   'P 1'
#
loop_
_entity.id
_entity.type
_entity.pdbx_description
1 polymer ?
#
loop_
_entity_poly.entity_id
_entity_poly.type
_entity_poly.pdbx_seq_one_letter_code
_entity_poly.pdbx_strand_id
1 'polypeptide(L)'
;MIRSDAIPDFERIRELSRQGRLYFGYGSNLSELDDTIAGRGQLASICRAFVPDTALVFDRYSEARGGGVLSLSEFPGGFVEGSLFEVNAWNELVEKEGVRRGNYIRISLPVLIRDPSTGICRQEIAQSYVTARPEGFVKPGGDYLHFRRQGRASHGLSCHDLDLAAAGEPGGFGGDRFAIFTYGTLCRGESRARVMRTGPLAEVSLAEMKGVTLWRHSSGEYPCLLEADPAAGKPKPVAGDLWTYRADGENAESLSKLFSRLDAIESDARPKIEGLRKIVISKLDRNHSVDEASDETRKHIEDLTADSKSSEYRRTLVDVNCHGRSHRVWTYFYCGPMAGLLPITSGNWRKYAGRWDESLESDSMPVEDRA
;
A
#
# COMPACT_ATOMS: atom_id res chain seq x y z
N MET A 1 -23.07 9.12 0.11
CA MET A 1 -22.91 7.83 -0.58
C MET A 1 -21.89 8.01 -1.70
N ILE A 2 -20.64 7.56 -1.49
CA ILE A 2 -19.57 7.67 -2.48
C ILE A 2 -19.93 6.74 -3.63
N ARG A 3 -20.04 7.25 -4.86
CA ARG A 3 -20.10 6.40 -6.05
C ARG A 3 -18.73 5.75 -6.18
N SER A 4 -18.65 4.43 -6.02
CA SER A 4 -17.40 3.64 -6.00
C SER A 4 -16.54 3.80 -7.26
N ASP A 5 -17.08 4.41 -8.32
CA ASP A 5 -16.52 4.40 -9.66
C ASP A 5 -16.19 5.81 -10.20
N ALA A 6 -16.31 6.85 -9.36
CA ALA A 6 -15.87 8.19 -9.76
C ALA A 6 -14.34 8.19 -9.90
N ILE A 7 -13.83 8.61 -11.06
CA ILE A 7 -12.39 8.78 -11.29
C ILE A 7 -11.90 9.86 -10.32
N PRO A 8 -10.92 9.57 -9.44
CA PRO A 8 -10.36 10.57 -8.54
C PRO A 8 -9.73 11.73 -9.34
N ASP A 9 -9.97 12.96 -8.91
CA ASP A 9 -9.26 14.13 -9.45
C ASP A 9 -7.83 14.14 -8.86
N PHE A 10 -6.90 13.52 -9.59
CA PHE A 10 -5.51 13.37 -9.15
C PHE A 10 -4.77 14.70 -9.01
N GLU A 11 -5.09 15.71 -9.82
CA GLU A 11 -4.45 17.02 -9.69
C GLU A 11 -4.92 17.73 -8.42
N ARG A 12 -6.22 17.68 -8.13
CA ARG A 12 -6.75 18.19 -6.85
C ARG A 12 -6.18 17.44 -5.65
N ILE A 13 -6.09 16.12 -5.72
CA ILE A 13 -5.50 15.31 -4.64
C ILE A 13 -4.04 15.71 -4.42
N ARG A 14 -3.25 15.85 -5.48
CA ARG A 14 -1.85 16.29 -5.38
C ARG A 14 -1.70 17.70 -4.82
N GLU A 15 -2.61 18.59 -5.15
CA GLU A 15 -2.67 19.93 -4.56
C GLU A 15 -2.91 19.85 -3.04
N LEU A 16 -3.92 19.08 -2.61
CA LEU A 16 -4.24 18.86 -1.20
C LEU A 16 -3.11 18.19 -0.43
N SER A 17 -2.41 17.24 -1.07
CA SER A 17 -1.22 16.55 -0.57
C SER A 17 -0.13 17.57 -0.22
N ARG A 18 0.21 18.46 -1.17
CA ARG A 18 1.20 19.53 -0.99
C ARG A 18 0.81 20.56 0.06
N GLN A 19 -0.50 20.84 0.19
CA GLN A 19 -1.04 21.75 1.20
C GLN A 19 -1.13 21.11 2.60
N GLY A 20 -0.81 19.81 2.74
CA GLY A 20 -0.97 19.10 4.01
C GLY A 20 -2.43 18.99 4.45
N ARG A 21 -3.37 18.93 3.51
CA ARG A 21 -4.82 18.87 3.76
C ARG A 21 -5.44 17.51 3.45
N LEU A 22 -4.64 16.54 3.04
CA LEU A 22 -5.08 15.14 2.90
C LEU A 22 -5.02 14.40 4.23
N TYR A 23 -6.12 13.73 4.57
CA TYR A 23 -6.22 12.87 5.74
C TYR A 23 -6.61 11.45 5.35
N PHE A 24 -5.84 10.47 5.82
CA PHE A 24 -6.16 9.06 5.69
C PHE A 24 -6.83 8.53 6.96
N GLY A 25 -8.10 8.15 6.83
CA GLY A 25 -8.89 7.54 7.88
C GLY A 25 -9.01 6.02 7.73
N TYR A 26 -8.70 5.29 8.80
CA TYR A 26 -8.77 3.82 8.83
C TYR A 26 -9.60 3.25 10.01
N GLY A 27 -10.00 4.09 10.96
CA GLY A 27 -10.64 3.68 12.21
C GLY A 27 -11.91 4.47 12.57
N SER A 28 -11.89 5.21 13.69
CA SER A 28 -12.98 6.05 14.22
C SER A 28 -13.67 6.88 13.12
N ASN A 29 -12.87 7.51 12.27
CA ASN A 29 -13.29 8.47 11.24
C ASN A 29 -14.06 7.88 10.05
N LEU A 30 -14.25 6.56 10.02
CA LEU A 30 -15.08 5.87 9.01
C LEU A 30 -16.55 5.72 9.43
N SER A 31 -16.91 5.96 10.70
CA SER A 31 -18.30 5.80 11.17
C SER A 31 -19.03 7.13 11.29
N GLU A 32 -20.29 7.17 10.84
CA GLU A 32 -21.26 8.26 11.06
C GLU A 32 -21.80 8.25 12.51
N LEU A 33 -21.65 7.16 13.27
CA LEU A 33 -22.16 7.07 14.64
C LEU A 33 -21.25 7.75 15.67
N ASP A 34 -20.02 8.12 15.29
CA ASP A 34 -19.17 9.04 16.06
C ASP A 34 -19.45 10.53 15.69
N ASP A 35 -20.44 10.84 14.84
CA ASP A 35 -20.77 12.22 14.39
C ASP A 35 -21.33 13.13 15.49
N THR A 36 -21.71 12.57 16.64
CA THR A 36 -22.12 13.36 17.81
C THR A 36 -20.94 14.03 18.52
N ILE A 37 -19.70 13.77 18.08
CA ILE A 37 -18.48 14.41 18.58
C ILE A 37 -17.92 15.30 17.46
N ALA A 38 -17.81 16.60 17.76
CA ALA A 38 -17.33 17.65 16.84
C ALA A 38 -16.13 17.20 15.95
N GLY A 39 -16.17 17.57 14.66
CA GLY A 39 -15.02 17.44 13.74
C GLY A 39 -15.27 16.73 12.41
N ARG A 40 -16.37 15.97 12.22
CA ARG A 40 -16.64 15.29 10.91
C ARG A 40 -17.28 16.19 9.85
N GLY A 41 -17.91 17.30 10.25
CA GLY A 41 -18.36 18.36 9.32
C GLY A 41 -17.22 19.01 8.51
N GLN A 42 -15.97 18.62 8.76
CA GLN A 42 -14.76 19.16 8.16
C GLN A 42 -13.98 18.12 7.33
N LEU A 43 -14.47 16.88 7.25
CA LEU A 43 -13.88 15.80 6.45
C LEU A 43 -14.72 15.56 5.21
N ALA A 44 -14.30 16.12 4.08
CA ALA A 44 -14.92 15.82 2.80
C ALA A 44 -14.30 14.55 2.21
N SER A 45 -15.09 13.48 2.08
CA SER A 45 -14.60 12.21 1.53
C SER A 45 -14.19 12.38 0.07
N ILE A 46 -13.00 11.91 -0.27
CA ILE A 46 -12.44 11.95 -1.63
C ILE A 46 -12.61 10.59 -2.29
N CYS A 47 -11.89 9.57 -1.81
CA CYS A 47 -11.85 8.24 -2.41
C CYS A 47 -11.31 7.18 -1.44
N ARG A 48 -11.33 5.91 -1.85
CA ARG A 48 -10.60 4.84 -1.15
C ARG A 48 -9.10 4.95 -1.44
N ALA A 49 -8.29 4.65 -0.44
CA ALA A 49 -6.84 4.62 -0.56
C ALA A 49 -6.26 3.45 0.25
N PHE A 50 -4.99 3.14 -0.01
CA PHE A 50 -4.24 2.10 0.67
C PHE A 50 -2.99 2.71 1.31
N VAL A 51 -2.67 2.33 2.55
CA VAL A 51 -1.35 2.63 3.11
C VAL A 51 -0.46 1.42 2.88
N PRO A 52 0.65 1.55 2.14
CA PRO A 52 1.55 0.44 1.87
C PRO A 52 2.39 0.10 3.11
N ASP A 53 2.86 -1.13 3.19
CA ASP A 53 3.78 -1.65 4.21
C ASP A 53 3.24 -1.55 5.64
N THR A 54 1.92 -1.76 5.79
CA THR A 54 1.22 -1.59 7.06
C THR A 54 0.18 -2.66 7.35
N ALA A 55 -0.10 -2.85 8.64
CA ALA A 55 -1.20 -3.64 9.15
C ALA A 55 -2.02 -2.85 10.17
N LEU A 56 -3.29 -3.22 10.33
CA LEU A 56 -4.13 -2.76 11.43
C LEU A 56 -3.70 -3.48 12.72
N VAL A 57 -3.67 -2.75 13.83
CA VAL A 57 -3.39 -3.32 15.15
C VAL A 57 -4.31 -2.71 16.21
N PHE A 58 -4.53 -3.45 17.29
CA PHE A 58 -5.10 -2.90 18.53
C PHE A 58 -4.02 -2.93 19.59
N ASP A 59 -3.24 -1.86 19.68
CA ASP A 59 -1.98 -1.85 20.44
C ASP A 59 -2.02 -0.99 21.70
N ARG A 60 -3.21 -0.51 22.10
CA ARG A 60 -3.35 0.38 23.25
C ARG A 60 -4.72 0.27 23.90
N TYR A 61 -4.77 0.22 25.22
CA TYR A 61 -6.04 0.20 25.95
C TYR A 61 -6.71 1.59 26.00
N SER A 62 -8.04 1.61 25.90
CA SER A 62 -8.87 2.79 26.11
C SER A 62 -10.01 2.47 27.08
N GLU A 63 -10.02 3.15 28.23
CA GLU A 63 -11.12 3.08 29.18
C GLU A 63 -12.46 3.48 28.53
N ALA A 64 -12.45 4.55 27.73
CA ALA A 64 -13.65 5.06 27.06
C ALA A 64 -14.24 4.08 26.02
N ARG A 65 -13.42 3.17 25.47
CA ARG A 65 -13.86 2.16 24.49
C ARG A 65 -13.89 0.74 25.07
N GLY A 66 -13.56 0.58 26.35
CA GLY A 66 -13.59 -0.70 27.06
C GLY A 66 -12.66 -1.76 26.47
N GLY A 67 -11.53 -1.37 25.87
CA GLY A 67 -10.61 -2.30 25.23
C GLY A 67 -9.59 -1.63 24.31
N GLY A 68 -8.96 -2.43 23.47
CA GLY A 68 -7.99 -1.98 22.48
C GLY A 68 -8.57 -0.99 21.46
N VAL A 69 -7.79 0.04 21.12
CA VAL A 69 -8.11 1.00 20.05
C VAL A 69 -7.23 0.79 18.82
N LEU A 70 -7.79 1.11 17.65
CA LEU A 70 -7.14 0.83 16.37
C LEU A 70 -5.93 1.73 16.14
N SER A 71 -4.86 1.14 15.59
CA SER A 71 -3.67 1.83 15.12
C SER A 71 -3.11 1.19 13.85
N LEU A 72 -1.97 1.72 13.39
CA LEU A 72 -1.18 1.18 12.29
C LEU A 72 0.18 0.71 12.82
N SER A 73 0.61 -0.47 12.37
CA SER A 73 1.97 -0.97 12.57
C SER A 73 2.65 -1.24 11.24
N GLU A 74 3.98 -1.30 11.25
CA GLU A 74 4.74 -1.75 10.08
C GLU A 74 4.43 -3.20 9.76
N PHE A 75 4.23 -3.48 8.48
CA PHE A 75 4.17 -4.83 7.96
C PHE A 75 4.62 -4.83 6.50
N PRO A 76 5.90 -5.11 6.20
CA PRO A 76 6.44 -5.07 4.84
C PRO A 76 5.64 -5.95 3.87
N GLY A 77 5.18 -5.35 2.77
CA GLY A 77 4.27 -5.96 1.81
C GLY A 77 2.80 -5.91 2.20
N GLY A 78 2.47 -5.71 3.46
CA GLY A 78 1.10 -5.47 3.88
C GLY A 78 0.53 -4.17 3.32
N PHE A 79 -0.78 -4.01 3.32
CA PHE A 79 -1.41 -2.72 3.13
C PHE A 79 -2.72 -2.60 3.91
N VAL A 80 -3.02 -1.39 4.37
CA VAL A 80 -4.29 -1.08 5.04
C VAL A 80 -5.21 -0.31 4.10
N GLU A 81 -6.40 -0.84 3.87
CA GLU A 81 -7.46 -0.09 3.18
C GLU A 81 -8.14 0.92 4.11
N GLY A 82 -8.32 2.14 3.62
CA GLY A 82 -9.05 3.21 4.29
C GLY A 82 -9.71 4.18 3.30
N SER A 83 -10.10 5.34 3.82
CA SER A 83 -10.66 6.44 3.02
C SER A 83 -9.80 7.69 3.14
N LEU A 84 -9.65 8.39 2.03
CA LEU A 84 -8.97 9.67 1.94
C LEU A 84 -10.00 10.79 2.05
N PHE A 85 -9.67 11.80 2.83
CA PHE A 85 -10.50 12.97 3.10
C PHE A 85 -9.72 14.26 2.86
N GLU A 86 -10.41 15.31 2.42
CA GLU A 86 -9.93 16.69 2.53
C GLU A 86 -10.28 17.22 3.93
N VAL A 87 -9.30 17.82 4.59
CA VAL A 87 -9.46 18.47 5.89
C VAL A 87 -9.60 19.98 5.69
N ASN A 88 -10.70 20.51 6.21
CA ASN A 88 -10.97 21.95 6.18
C ASN A 88 -10.45 22.68 7.42
N ALA A 89 -10.42 22.03 8.60
CA ALA A 89 -9.72 22.55 9.77
C ALA A 89 -9.10 21.44 10.64
N TRP A 90 -7.79 21.54 10.86
CA TRP A 90 -7.02 20.52 11.59
C TRP A 90 -7.27 20.54 13.10
N ASN A 91 -7.55 21.71 13.68
CA ASN A 91 -7.64 21.89 15.13
C ASN A 91 -8.72 21.00 15.78
N GLU A 92 -9.89 20.86 15.15
CA GLU A 92 -10.98 20.03 15.68
C GLU A 92 -10.64 18.53 15.60
N LEU A 93 -9.96 18.11 14.54
CA LEU A 93 -9.50 16.72 14.40
C LEU A 93 -8.43 16.38 15.44
N VAL A 94 -7.51 17.31 15.72
CA VAL A 94 -6.48 17.16 16.77
C VAL A 94 -7.11 17.01 18.17
N GLU A 95 -8.17 17.77 18.45
CA GLU A 95 -8.90 17.66 19.72
C GLU A 95 -9.64 16.32 19.84
N LYS A 96 -10.33 15.89 18.77
CA LYS A 96 -11.05 14.61 18.71
C LYS A 96 -10.14 13.41 18.95
N GLU A 97 -8.98 13.38 18.31
CA GLU A 97 -8.04 12.25 18.40
C GLU A 97 -7.28 12.22 19.74
N GLY A 98 -7.52 13.20 20.62
CA GLY A 98 -6.91 13.25 21.94
C GLY A 98 -5.39 13.39 21.88
N VAL A 99 -4.87 14.03 20.82
CA VAL A 99 -3.43 14.25 20.61
C VAL A 99 -2.81 14.99 21.79
N ARG A 100 -3.53 15.99 22.34
CA ARG A 100 -3.12 16.73 23.54
C ARG A 100 -3.05 15.88 24.81
N ARG A 101 -3.70 14.70 24.82
CA ARG A 101 -3.63 13.72 25.91
C ARG A 101 -2.52 12.69 25.71
N GLY A 102 -1.76 12.78 24.60
CA GLY A 102 -0.66 11.85 24.27
C GLY A 102 -1.13 10.44 23.88
N ASN A 103 -2.40 10.30 23.48
CA ASN A 103 -2.97 9.00 23.10
C ASN A 103 -2.55 8.60 21.67
N TYR A 104 -2.66 9.56 20.76
CA TYR A 104 -2.28 9.44 19.36
C TYR A 104 -1.29 10.55 19.01
N ILE A 105 -0.43 10.28 18.03
CA ILE A 105 0.39 11.27 17.36
C ILE A 105 -0.05 11.39 15.90
N ARG A 106 0.07 12.59 15.34
CA ARG A 106 -0.14 12.81 13.91
C ARG A 106 1.14 12.47 13.16
N ILE A 107 1.02 11.70 12.09
CA ILE A 107 2.13 11.35 11.20
C ILE A 107 1.73 11.66 9.75
N SER A 108 2.68 12.05 8.91
CA SER A 108 2.53 11.93 7.46
C SER A 108 2.91 10.52 7.02
N LEU A 109 2.22 9.97 6.02
CA LEU A 109 2.48 8.64 5.47
C LEU A 109 2.17 8.59 3.96
N PRO A 110 2.80 7.67 3.19
CA PRO A 110 2.43 7.45 1.81
C PRO A 110 1.05 6.79 1.71
N VAL A 111 0.24 7.24 0.76
CA VAL A 111 -1.04 6.61 0.39
C VAL A 111 -1.03 6.26 -1.10
N LEU A 112 -1.53 5.08 -1.43
CA LEU A 112 -1.74 4.59 -2.78
C LEU A 112 -3.21 4.80 -3.16
N ILE A 113 -3.44 5.44 -4.30
CA ILE A 113 -4.78 5.79 -4.81
C ILE A 113 -4.92 5.16 -6.18
N ARG A 114 -5.93 4.29 -6.32
CA ARG A 114 -6.17 3.56 -7.57
C ARG A 114 -6.74 4.48 -8.63
N ASP A 115 -6.11 4.51 -9.80
CA ASP A 115 -6.71 5.02 -11.03
C ASP A 115 -7.60 3.93 -11.62
N PRO A 116 -8.94 4.10 -11.66
CA PRO A 116 -9.83 3.09 -12.18
C PRO A 116 -9.72 2.86 -13.69
N SER A 117 -9.15 3.81 -14.44
CA SER A 117 -8.98 3.69 -15.88
C SER A 117 -7.82 2.78 -16.27
N THR A 118 -6.74 2.79 -15.48
CA THR A 118 -5.52 2.01 -15.72
C THR A 118 -5.38 0.81 -14.78
N GLY A 119 -6.03 0.86 -13.61
CA GLY A 119 -5.82 -0.10 -12.53
C GLY A 119 -4.53 0.14 -11.73
N ILE A 120 -3.79 1.21 -12.02
CA ILE A 120 -2.49 1.51 -11.40
C ILE A 120 -2.71 2.40 -10.19
N CYS A 121 -2.06 2.11 -9.06
CA CYS A 121 -2.07 3.01 -7.92
C CYS A 121 -0.97 4.07 -8.01
N ARG A 122 -1.37 5.32 -7.78
CA ARG A 122 -0.49 6.49 -7.66
C ARG A 122 -0.26 6.80 -6.20
N GLN A 123 0.97 7.20 -5.87
CA GLN A 123 1.35 7.53 -4.52
C GLN A 123 1.20 9.02 -4.26
N GLU A 124 0.63 9.38 -3.12
CA GLU A 124 0.56 10.74 -2.57
C GLU A 124 0.89 10.70 -1.07
N ILE A 125 1.01 11.85 -0.42
CA ILE A 125 1.26 11.93 1.02
C ILE A 125 -0.01 12.39 1.72
N ALA A 126 -0.42 11.68 2.77
CA ALA A 126 -1.53 12.05 3.62
C ALA A 126 -1.11 12.06 5.08
N GLN A 127 -1.81 12.83 5.90
CA GLN A 127 -1.68 12.75 7.34
C GLN A 127 -2.60 11.66 7.89
N SER A 128 -2.17 11.01 8.97
CA SER A 128 -3.01 10.10 9.74
C SER A 128 -2.61 10.17 11.21
N TYR A 129 -3.30 9.39 12.05
CA TYR A 129 -2.97 9.27 13.46
C TYR A 129 -2.53 7.85 13.77
N VAL A 130 -1.54 7.69 14.63
CA VAL A 130 -1.14 6.38 15.19
C VAL A 130 -1.00 6.51 16.70
N THR A 131 -1.08 5.41 17.43
CA THR A 131 -0.94 5.41 18.88
C THR A 131 0.47 5.87 19.23
N ALA A 132 0.57 6.74 20.23
CA ALA A 132 1.84 7.33 20.64
C ALA A 132 2.72 6.33 21.39
N ARG A 133 2.09 5.49 22.21
CA ARG A 133 2.73 4.52 23.11
C ARG A 133 2.04 3.17 22.95
N PRO A 134 2.52 2.31 22.06
CA PRO A 134 1.99 0.96 21.91
C PRO A 134 2.35 0.10 23.14
N GLU A 135 1.41 -0.74 23.56
CA GLU A 135 1.43 -1.61 24.74
C GLU A 135 1.44 -3.11 24.36
N GLY A 136 1.53 -3.41 23.05
CA GLY A 136 1.28 -4.75 22.51
C GLY A 136 -0.22 -5.01 22.30
N PHE A 137 -0.59 -6.21 21.87
CA PHE A 137 -1.98 -6.51 21.54
C PHE A 137 -2.92 -6.34 22.74
N VAL A 138 -3.96 -5.54 22.54
CA VAL A 138 -5.07 -5.33 23.47
C VAL A 138 -6.37 -5.68 22.74
N LYS A 139 -7.11 -6.66 23.26
CA LYS A 139 -8.39 -7.07 22.65
C LYS A 139 -9.38 -5.88 22.62
N PRO A 140 -10.02 -5.57 21.48
CA PRO A 140 -11.02 -4.52 21.41
C PRO A 140 -12.32 -4.89 22.13
N GLY A 141 -13.04 -3.88 22.63
CA GLY A 141 -14.40 -4.05 23.13
C GLY A 141 -15.36 -4.45 22.01
N GLY A 142 -16.35 -5.29 22.32
CA GLY A 142 -17.30 -5.83 21.33
C GLY A 142 -18.09 -4.74 20.59
N ASP A 143 -18.64 -3.78 21.33
CA ASP A 143 -19.39 -2.66 20.76
C ASP A 143 -18.51 -1.79 19.86
N TYR A 144 -17.28 -1.51 20.31
CA TYR A 144 -16.31 -0.74 19.53
C TYR A 144 -16.01 -1.42 18.19
N LEU A 145 -15.75 -2.73 18.20
CA LEU A 145 -15.48 -3.52 17.00
C LEU A 145 -16.70 -3.55 16.05
N HIS A 146 -17.91 -3.69 16.59
CA HIS A 146 -19.14 -3.65 15.81
C HIS A 146 -19.28 -2.33 15.03
N PHE A 147 -19.09 -1.19 15.71
CA PHE A 147 -19.14 0.12 15.03
C PHE A 147 -18.03 0.31 14.00
N ARG A 148 -16.85 -0.28 14.21
CA ARG A 148 -15.77 -0.26 13.20
C ARG A 148 -16.15 -1.02 11.95
N ARG A 149 -16.76 -2.21 12.08
CA ARG A 149 -17.25 -2.98 10.93
C ARG A 149 -18.30 -2.22 10.14
N GLN A 150 -19.25 -1.57 10.83
CA GLN A 150 -20.26 -0.72 10.16
C GLN A 150 -19.64 0.45 9.39
N GLY A 151 -18.71 1.20 10.01
CA GLY A 151 -18.04 2.31 9.33
C GLY A 151 -17.20 1.86 8.13
N ARG A 152 -16.53 0.71 8.22
CA ARG A 152 -15.82 0.14 7.05
C ARG A 152 -16.80 -0.24 5.94
N ALA A 153 -17.91 -0.89 6.28
CA ALA A 153 -18.93 -1.29 5.31
C ALA A 153 -19.58 -0.09 4.59
N SER A 154 -19.88 1.01 5.29
CA SER A 154 -20.47 2.22 4.67
C SER A 154 -19.51 2.90 3.67
N HIS A 155 -18.22 2.65 3.80
CA HIS A 155 -17.16 3.09 2.87
C HIS A 155 -16.76 2.00 1.84
N GLY A 156 -17.44 0.85 1.83
CA GLY A 156 -17.15 -0.26 0.90
C GLY A 156 -15.81 -0.96 1.16
N LEU A 157 -15.30 -0.91 2.40
CA LEU A 157 -14.03 -1.49 2.82
C LEU A 157 -14.22 -2.90 3.41
N SER A 158 -13.27 -3.80 3.13
CA SER A 158 -13.27 -5.14 3.73
C SER A 158 -13.04 -5.07 5.25
N CYS A 159 -13.71 -5.95 6.01
CA CYS A 159 -13.47 -6.13 7.45
C CYS A 159 -12.45 -7.21 7.77
N HIS A 160 -11.91 -7.92 6.76
CA HIS A 160 -11.02 -9.06 6.97
C HIS A 160 -9.80 -8.71 7.84
N ASP A 161 -9.02 -7.69 7.45
CA ASP A 161 -7.84 -7.27 8.21
C ASP A 161 -8.19 -6.66 9.58
N LEU A 162 -9.39 -6.07 9.72
CA LEU A 162 -9.88 -5.58 11.01
C LEU A 162 -10.15 -6.75 11.96
N ASP A 163 -10.72 -7.83 11.45
CA ASP A 163 -11.06 -9.02 12.22
C ASP A 163 -9.80 -9.82 12.62
N LEU A 164 -8.80 -9.91 11.72
CA LEU A 164 -7.48 -10.45 12.06
C LEU A 164 -6.82 -9.65 13.18
N ALA A 165 -6.75 -8.32 13.03
CA ALA A 165 -6.19 -7.45 14.06
C ALA A 165 -6.92 -7.59 15.41
N ALA A 166 -8.25 -7.73 15.39
CA ALA A 166 -9.06 -7.90 16.59
C ALA A 166 -8.85 -9.26 17.29
N ALA A 167 -8.39 -10.26 16.54
CA ALA A 167 -7.98 -11.57 17.05
C ALA A 167 -6.52 -11.59 17.56
N GLY A 168 -5.75 -10.52 17.33
CA GLY A 168 -4.32 -10.48 17.62
C GLY A 168 -3.45 -11.15 16.54
N GLU A 169 -4.05 -11.45 15.40
CA GLU A 169 -3.37 -12.01 14.23
C GLU A 169 -2.82 -10.89 13.34
N PRO A 170 -1.67 -11.09 12.69
CA PRO A 170 -1.17 -10.11 11.73
C PRO A 170 -2.15 -9.99 10.56
N GLY A 171 -2.45 -8.75 10.18
CA GLY A 171 -3.30 -8.43 9.03
C GLY A 171 -2.52 -7.66 7.96
N GLY A 172 -3.23 -6.98 7.07
CA GLY A 172 -2.65 -6.21 5.98
C GLY A 172 -2.47 -7.03 4.71
N PHE A 173 -3.07 -8.21 4.63
CA PHE A 173 -2.98 -9.07 3.46
C PHE A 173 -3.96 -8.68 2.36
N GLY A 174 -4.99 -7.90 2.68
CA GLY A 174 -6.07 -7.58 1.75
C GLY A 174 -6.98 -8.77 1.43
N GLY A 175 -6.87 -9.87 2.18
CA GLY A 175 -7.61 -11.13 1.98
C GLY A 175 -6.82 -12.35 2.44
N ASP A 176 -7.29 -13.55 2.07
CA ASP A 176 -6.67 -14.84 2.33
C ASP A 176 -5.48 -15.17 1.42
N ARG A 177 -5.26 -14.32 0.40
CA ARG A 177 -4.22 -14.49 -0.61
C ARG A 177 -3.47 -13.20 -0.82
N PHE A 178 -2.16 -13.35 -0.88
CA PHE A 178 -1.23 -12.28 -1.12
C PHE A 178 -0.56 -12.49 -2.47
N ALA A 179 -0.43 -11.48 -3.33
CA ALA A 179 0.11 -11.70 -4.68
C ALA A 179 1.03 -10.60 -5.21
N ILE A 180 2.00 -11.04 -6.01
CA ILE A 180 3.03 -10.22 -6.65
C ILE A 180 3.05 -10.51 -8.14
N PHE A 181 2.97 -9.46 -8.95
CA PHE A 181 3.16 -9.54 -10.39
C PHE A 181 4.62 -9.24 -10.75
N THR A 182 5.22 -10.10 -11.57
CA THR A 182 6.58 -9.93 -12.10
C THR A 182 6.56 -9.93 -13.61
N TYR A 183 7.36 -9.08 -14.25
CA TYR A 183 7.35 -8.85 -15.71
C TYR A 183 8.75 -8.93 -16.35
N GLY A 184 9.73 -9.44 -15.62
CA GLY A 184 11.15 -9.33 -15.95
C GLY A 184 12.00 -10.49 -15.46
N THR A 185 13.18 -10.21 -14.91
CA THR A 185 14.14 -11.23 -14.45
C THR A 185 13.64 -12.08 -13.27
N LEU A 186 12.55 -11.67 -12.62
CA LEU A 186 11.85 -12.41 -11.57
C LEU A 186 10.79 -13.40 -12.08
N CYS A 187 10.45 -13.37 -13.38
CA CYS A 187 9.51 -14.32 -13.98
C CYS A 187 10.04 -15.76 -13.94
N ARG A 188 9.16 -16.76 -13.93
CA ARG A 188 9.48 -18.18 -14.16
C ARG A 188 10.36 -18.33 -15.41
N GLY A 189 11.43 -19.12 -15.28
CA GLY A 189 12.43 -19.34 -16.33
C GLY A 189 13.54 -18.29 -16.40
N GLU A 190 13.48 -17.23 -15.59
CA GLU A 190 14.48 -16.15 -15.58
C GLU A 190 15.48 -16.25 -14.42
N SER A 191 16.56 -15.47 -14.51
CA SER A 191 17.74 -15.58 -13.64
C SER A 191 17.47 -15.32 -12.15
N ARG A 192 16.45 -14.52 -11.81
CA ARG A 192 16.08 -14.18 -10.43
C ARG A 192 14.80 -14.86 -9.95
N ALA A 193 14.17 -15.73 -10.75
CA ALA A 193 12.91 -16.40 -10.42
C ALA A 193 12.93 -17.16 -9.07
N ARG A 194 14.10 -17.69 -8.69
CA ARG A 194 14.29 -18.43 -7.43
C ARG A 194 13.95 -17.61 -6.18
N VAL A 195 14.04 -16.27 -6.24
CA VAL A 195 13.69 -15.39 -5.12
C VAL A 195 12.19 -15.49 -4.81
N MET A 196 11.36 -15.58 -5.85
CA MET A 196 9.90 -15.65 -5.73
C MET A 196 9.41 -17.01 -5.20
N ARG A 197 10.24 -18.06 -5.25
CA ARG A 197 9.92 -19.37 -4.70
C ARG A 197 10.13 -19.47 -3.18
N THR A 198 10.42 -18.36 -2.52
CA THR A 198 10.59 -18.34 -1.06
C THR A 198 9.27 -18.01 -0.38
N GLY A 199 8.99 -18.66 0.75
CA GLY A 199 7.74 -18.49 1.51
C GLY A 199 6.62 -19.45 1.09
N PRO A 200 5.38 -19.21 1.55
CA PRO A 200 4.24 -20.11 1.36
C PRO A 200 3.59 -19.94 -0.01
N LEU A 201 4.37 -20.14 -1.06
CA LEU A 201 3.92 -20.00 -2.43
C LEU A 201 2.79 -21.01 -2.70
N ALA A 202 1.61 -20.49 -3.06
CA ALA A 202 0.43 -21.30 -3.30
C ALA A 202 0.29 -21.65 -4.79
N GLU A 203 0.49 -20.65 -5.65
CA GLU A 203 0.21 -20.76 -7.09
C GLU A 203 1.07 -19.76 -7.87
N VAL A 204 1.44 -20.14 -9.10
CA VAL A 204 2.01 -19.22 -10.08
C VAL A 204 1.26 -19.36 -11.40
N SER A 205 0.71 -18.25 -11.88
CA SER A 205 -0.14 -18.22 -13.09
C SER A 205 0.30 -17.10 -14.02
N LEU A 206 -0.03 -17.20 -15.32
CA LEU A 206 0.22 -16.09 -16.24
C LEU A 206 -0.80 -14.98 -16.00
N ALA A 207 -0.31 -13.74 -16.05
CA ALA A 207 -1.16 -12.56 -15.95
C ALA A 207 -0.72 -11.47 -16.92
N GLU A 208 -1.64 -10.57 -17.21
CA GLU A 208 -1.42 -9.42 -18.07
C GLU A 208 -1.78 -8.12 -17.36
N MET A 209 -0.94 -7.11 -17.55
CA MET A 209 -1.14 -5.77 -17.04
C MET A 209 -1.39 -4.79 -18.19
N LYS A 210 -2.41 -3.93 -18.05
CA LYS A 210 -2.75 -2.89 -19.04
C LYS A 210 -2.30 -1.51 -18.56
N GLY A 211 -2.29 -0.53 -19.47
CA GLY A 211 -1.94 0.86 -19.12
C GLY A 211 -0.44 1.09 -18.88
N VAL A 212 0.39 0.13 -19.25
CA VAL A 212 1.86 0.15 -19.06
C VAL A 212 2.58 -0.24 -20.32
N THR A 213 3.84 0.20 -20.42
CA THR A 213 4.78 -0.23 -21.46
C THR A 213 5.98 -0.89 -20.80
N LEU A 214 6.40 -2.02 -21.35
CA LEU A 214 7.63 -2.70 -20.94
C LEU A 214 8.80 -2.17 -21.77
N TRP A 215 9.88 -1.82 -21.09
CA TRP A 215 11.11 -1.32 -21.68
C TRP A 215 12.29 -2.17 -21.23
N ARG A 216 13.43 -1.96 -21.89
CA ARG A 216 14.74 -2.45 -21.44
C ARG A 216 15.73 -1.30 -21.38
N HIS A 217 16.67 -1.37 -20.47
CA HIS A 217 17.85 -0.54 -20.55
C HIS A 217 18.69 -0.89 -21.78
N SER A 218 19.36 0.09 -22.39
CA SER A 218 20.21 -0.10 -23.59
C SER A 218 21.37 -1.06 -23.35
N SER A 219 21.86 -1.17 -22.10
CA SER A 219 22.84 -2.17 -21.68
C SER A 219 22.30 -3.61 -21.69
N GLY A 220 20.99 -3.81 -21.85
CA GLY A 220 20.37 -5.09 -22.20
C GLY A 220 19.84 -5.94 -21.05
N GLU A 221 20.14 -5.63 -19.80
CA GLU A 221 19.93 -6.58 -18.69
C GLU A 221 18.76 -6.25 -17.74
N TYR A 222 18.13 -5.07 -17.89
CA TYR A 222 17.18 -4.55 -16.90
C TYR A 222 15.82 -4.25 -17.54
N PRO A 223 14.76 -4.99 -17.18
CA PRO A 223 13.39 -4.71 -17.60
C PRO A 223 12.80 -3.56 -16.80
N CYS A 224 12.27 -2.55 -17.49
CA CYS A 224 11.70 -1.36 -16.87
C CYS A 224 10.21 -1.29 -17.20
N LEU A 225 9.34 -1.33 -16.18
CA LEU A 225 7.90 -1.13 -16.35
C LEU A 225 7.55 0.32 -16.06
N LEU A 226 6.89 0.97 -17.00
CA LEU A 226 6.45 2.36 -16.87
C LEU A 226 4.98 2.49 -17.25
N GLU A 227 4.30 3.50 -16.69
CA GLU A 227 2.96 3.90 -17.15
C GLU A 227 3.03 4.25 -18.63
N ALA A 228 2.04 3.81 -19.40
CA ALA A 228 2.05 4.06 -20.84
C ALA A 228 1.91 5.56 -21.11
N ASP A 229 2.78 6.08 -21.97
CA ASP A 229 2.63 7.42 -22.51
C ASP A 229 1.47 7.42 -23.52
N PRO A 230 0.39 8.21 -23.31
CA PRO A 230 -0.71 8.33 -24.26
C PRO A 230 -0.25 8.76 -25.66
N ALA A 231 0.90 9.45 -25.77
CA ALA A 231 1.48 9.88 -27.04
C ALA A 231 2.24 8.76 -27.77
N ALA A 232 2.59 7.65 -27.11
CA ALA A 232 3.38 6.56 -27.66
C ALA A 232 2.55 5.48 -28.41
N GLY A 233 1.26 5.73 -28.64
CA GLY A 233 0.33 4.80 -29.29
C GLY A 233 -0.38 3.87 -28.30
N LYS A 234 -1.13 2.87 -28.79
CA LYS A 234 -1.83 1.90 -27.93
C LYS A 234 -0.82 0.88 -27.37
N PRO A 235 -0.49 0.91 -26.06
CA PRO A 235 0.40 -0.08 -25.47
C PRO A 235 -0.23 -1.47 -25.53
N LYS A 236 0.56 -2.49 -25.88
CA LYS A 236 0.14 -3.88 -25.68
C LYS A 236 0.15 -4.19 -24.18
N PRO A 237 -0.76 -5.08 -23.70
CA PRO A 237 -0.66 -5.59 -22.34
C PRO A 237 0.72 -6.18 -22.07
N VAL A 238 1.26 -5.91 -20.88
CA VAL A 238 2.51 -6.49 -20.42
C VAL A 238 2.23 -7.85 -19.80
N ALA A 239 2.82 -8.90 -20.35
CA ALA A 239 2.68 -10.27 -19.86
C ALA A 239 3.75 -10.58 -18.80
N GLY A 240 3.33 -11.27 -17.74
CA GLY A 240 4.18 -11.63 -16.62
C GLY A 240 3.66 -12.85 -15.86
N ASP A 241 4.24 -13.11 -14.70
CA ASP A 241 3.76 -14.12 -13.77
C ASP A 241 3.11 -13.46 -12.55
N LEU A 242 2.01 -14.06 -12.12
CA LEU A 242 1.29 -13.77 -10.89
C LEU A 242 1.69 -14.81 -9.83
N TRP A 243 2.55 -14.41 -8.89
CA TRP A 243 2.97 -15.23 -7.77
C TRP A 243 1.99 -15.03 -6.62
N THR A 244 1.23 -16.06 -6.27
CA THR A 244 0.23 -16.01 -5.20
C THR A 244 0.71 -16.83 -4.01
N TYR A 245 0.68 -16.23 -2.83
CA TYR A 245 1.11 -16.78 -1.55
C TYR A 245 -0.08 -16.90 -0.61
N ARG A 246 -0.02 -17.90 0.28
CA ARG A 246 -0.98 -18.00 1.39
C ARG A 246 -0.72 -16.87 2.38
N ALA A 247 -1.80 -16.24 2.83
CA ALA A 247 -1.75 -15.06 3.67
C ALA A 247 -2.48 -15.34 5.00
N ASP A 248 -1.72 -15.80 5.98
CA ASP A 248 -2.19 -16.12 7.32
C ASP A 248 -1.13 -15.72 8.37
N GLY A 249 -1.50 -15.84 9.65
CA GLY A 249 -0.65 -15.49 10.78
C GLY A 249 0.70 -16.20 10.80
N GLU A 250 0.70 -17.48 10.47
CA GLU A 250 1.90 -18.34 10.47
C GLU A 250 2.92 -17.90 9.41
N ASN A 251 2.41 -17.32 8.32
CA ASN A 251 3.20 -16.97 7.15
C ASN A 251 3.66 -15.51 7.08
N ALA A 252 3.18 -14.67 7.99
CA ALA A 252 3.43 -13.22 7.99
C ALA A 252 4.92 -12.87 7.97
N GLU A 253 5.75 -13.56 8.76
CA GLU A 253 7.20 -13.30 8.82
C GLU A 253 7.90 -13.69 7.50
N SER A 254 7.51 -14.82 6.91
CA SER A 254 8.05 -15.29 5.63
C SER A 254 7.76 -14.32 4.49
N LEU A 255 6.54 -13.77 4.46
CA LEU A 255 6.13 -12.75 3.50
C LEU A 255 6.93 -11.44 3.70
N SER A 256 7.02 -10.96 4.94
CA SER A 256 7.82 -9.77 5.27
C SER A 256 9.30 -9.90 4.84
N LYS A 257 9.89 -11.08 5.02
CA LYS A 257 11.25 -11.40 4.53
C LYS A 257 11.36 -11.41 3.02
N LEU A 258 10.36 -11.93 2.29
CA LEU A 258 10.32 -11.88 0.83
C LEU A 258 10.33 -10.42 0.35
N PHE A 259 9.48 -9.57 0.92
CA PHE A 259 9.40 -8.15 0.58
C PHE A 259 10.71 -7.40 0.84
N SER A 260 11.32 -7.65 2.01
CA SER A 260 12.62 -7.07 2.35
C SER A 260 13.71 -7.45 1.34
N ARG A 261 13.68 -8.68 0.82
CA ARG A 261 14.62 -9.15 -0.22
C ARG A 261 14.34 -8.50 -1.57
N LEU A 262 13.08 -8.39 -1.97
CA LEU A 262 12.71 -7.73 -3.23
C LEU A 262 13.08 -6.25 -3.21
N ASP A 263 12.87 -5.56 -2.09
CA ASP A 263 13.26 -4.15 -1.95
C ASP A 263 14.77 -3.96 -2.03
N ALA A 264 15.55 -4.90 -1.47
CA ALA A 264 17.00 -4.89 -1.62
C ALA A 264 17.47 -5.14 -3.06
N ILE A 265 16.72 -5.93 -3.84
CA ILE A 265 17.03 -6.22 -5.25
C ILE A 265 16.69 -5.02 -6.14
N GLU A 266 15.58 -4.36 -5.87
CA GLU A 266 15.01 -3.26 -6.67
C GLU A 266 15.41 -1.87 -6.13
N SER A 267 16.24 -1.84 -5.08
CA SER A 267 16.72 -0.66 -4.36
C SER A 267 15.61 0.26 -3.80
N ASP A 268 14.42 -0.27 -3.49
CA ASP A 268 13.29 0.53 -2.98
C ASP A 268 13.51 0.98 -1.52
N ALA A 269 13.66 2.29 -1.33
CA ALA A 269 13.83 2.93 -0.02
C ALA A 269 12.51 3.53 0.47
N ARG A 270 11.90 2.91 1.48
CA ARG A 270 10.60 3.34 2.03
C ARG A 270 10.68 3.89 3.44
N PRO A 271 9.84 4.90 3.76
CA PRO A 271 9.67 5.35 5.13
C PRO A 271 9.01 4.25 5.98
N LYS A 272 9.55 4.07 7.17
CA LYS A 272 9.10 3.12 8.18
C LYS A 272 8.22 3.82 9.21
N ILE A 273 6.99 3.35 9.46
CA ILE A 273 6.04 3.99 10.41
C ILE A 273 6.68 4.21 11.78
N GLU A 274 7.43 3.26 12.29
CA GLU A 274 8.12 3.36 13.58
C GLU A 274 9.24 4.40 13.52
N GLY A 275 9.91 4.54 12.37
CA GLY A 275 10.84 5.65 12.11
C GLY A 275 10.15 7.02 12.17
N LEU A 276 8.99 7.14 11.51
CA LEU A 276 8.18 8.37 11.51
C LEU A 276 7.66 8.70 12.91
N ARG A 277 7.16 7.69 13.65
CA ARG A 277 6.72 7.81 15.04
C ARG A 277 7.85 8.34 15.93
N LYS A 278 9.06 7.79 15.81
CA LYS A 278 10.25 8.25 16.57
C LYS A 278 10.62 9.69 16.28
N ILE A 279 10.56 10.12 15.01
CA ILE A 279 10.81 11.51 14.62
C ILE A 279 9.82 12.43 15.35
N VAL A 280 8.52 12.13 15.29
CA VAL A 280 7.48 12.95 15.91
C VAL A 280 7.63 13.00 17.44
N ILE A 281 7.80 11.85 18.09
CA ILE A 281 7.97 11.78 19.55
C ILE A 281 9.19 12.60 19.99
N SER A 282 10.33 12.44 19.32
CA SER A 282 11.53 13.21 19.65
C SER A 282 11.35 14.73 19.53
N LYS A 283 10.42 15.20 18.70
CA LYS A 283 10.15 16.64 18.52
C LYS A 283 9.16 17.17 19.53
N LEU A 284 8.11 16.40 19.81
CA LEU A 284 7.15 16.74 20.87
C LEU A 284 7.87 16.84 22.22
N ASP A 285 8.82 15.95 22.50
CA ASP A 285 9.68 16.01 23.70
C ASP A 285 10.56 17.27 23.75
N ARG A 286 10.88 17.87 22.59
CA ARG A 286 11.59 19.16 22.47
C ARG A 286 10.62 20.35 22.39
N ASN A 287 9.39 20.20 22.87
CA ASN A 287 8.34 21.22 22.89
C ASN A 287 7.98 21.82 21.51
N HIS A 288 8.22 21.08 20.41
CA HIS A 288 7.70 21.50 19.11
C HIS A 288 6.18 21.28 19.05
N SER A 289 5.51 22.06 18.23
CA SER A 289 4.09 21.87 17.93
C SER A 289 3.85 20.59 17.11
N VAL A 290 2.61 20.09 17.14
CA VAL A 290 2.17 18.94 16.34
C VAL A 290 2.24 19.25 14.83
N ASP A 291 2.10 20.52 14.45
CA ASP A 291 2.26 20.98 13.07
C ASP A 291 3.71 20.87 12.61
N GLU A 292 4.65 21.40 13.39
CA GLU A 292 6.08 21.32 13.08
C GLU A 292 6.61 19.88 13.00
N ALA A 293 6.19 19.01 13.92
CA ALA A 293 6.58 17.60 13.89
C ALA A 293 6.02 16.87 12.66
N SER A 294 4.79 17.19 12.26
CA SER A 294 4.17 16.60 11.07
C SER A 294 4.83 17.08 9.78
N ASP A 295 5.14 18.37 9.66
CA ASP A 295 5.82 18.93 8.50
C ASP A 295 7.21 18.32 8.29
N GLU A 296 7.94 18.03 9.37
CA GLU A 296 9.23 17.35 9.26
C GLU A 296 9.08 15.90 8.78
N THR A 297 8.08 15.15 9.28
CA THR A 297 7.81 13.81 8.73
C THR A 297 7.41 13.84 7.27
N ARG A 298 6.62 14.85 6.85
CA ARG A 298 6.25 15.05 5.45
C ARG A 298 7.50 15.30 4.61
N LYS A 299 8.35 16.23 5.03
CA LYS A 299 9.62 16.53 4.35
C LYS A 299 10.52 15.28 4.28
N HIS A 300 10.60 14.50 5.34
CA HIS A 300 11.38 13.26 5.34
C HIS A 300 10.86 12.24 4.33
N ILE A 301 9.53 12.10 4.20
CA ILE A 301 8.92 11.23 3.18
C ILE A 301 9.13 11.80 1.79
N GLU A 302 8.99 13.11 1.60
CA GLU A 302 9.29 13.78 0.33
C GLU A 302 10.76 13.52 -0.07
N ASP A 303 11.72 13.65 0.84
CA ASP A 303 13.13 13.37 0.57
C ASP A 303 13.39 11.89 0.22
N LEU A 304 12.60 10.95 0.75
CA LEU A 304 12.70 9.52 0.41
C LEU A 304 12.04 9.19 -0.94
N THR A 305 10.97 9.91 -1.29
CA THR A 305 10.08 9.60 -2.43
C THR A 305 10.31 10.49 -3.66
N ALA A 306 10.88 11.68 -3.50
CA ALA A 306 11.23 12.59 -4.57
C ALA A 306 12.69 12.37 -4.94
N ASP A 307 12.92 11.83 -6.15
CA ASP A 307 14.25 11.76 -6.80
C ASP A 307 15.40 11.36 -5.87
N SER A 308 15.14 10.49 -4.88
CA SER A 308 16.22 9.92 -4.10
C SER A 308 17.02 9.09 -5.10
N LYS A 309 18.23 9.57 -5.43
CA LYS A 309 19.21 8.92 -6.31
C LYS A 309 19.58 7.48 -5.88
N SER A 310 18.90 6.91 -4.89
CA SER A 310 19.10 5.61 -4.29
C SER A 310 18.11 4.54 -4.72
N SER A 311 16.95 4.87 -5.30
CA SER A 311 15.95 3.85 -5.71
C SER A 311 15.65 3.88 -7.20
N GLU A 312 16.01 2.81 -7.91
CA GLU A 312 15.72 2.65 -9.35
C GLU A 312 14.27 2.23 -9.60
N TYR A 313 13.58 1.68 -8.59
CA TYR A 313 12.22 1.18 -8.71
C TYR A 313 11.35 1.55 -7.50
N ARG A 314 10.07 1.84 -7.74
CA ARG A 314 9.06 1.94 -6.69
C ARG A 314 8.15 0.72 -6.70
N ARG A 315 7.88 0.13 -5.54
CA ARG A 315 6.76 -0.80 -5.40
C ARG A 315 5.41 -0.06 -5.46
N THR A 316 4.40 -0.64 -6.11
CA THR A 316 3.02 -0.11 -6.08
C THR A 316 1.99 -1.24 -6.23
N LEU A 317 0.73 -0.94 -5.92
CA LEU A 317 -0.39 -1.82 -6.16
C LEU A 317 -0.94 -1.58 -7.57
N VAL A 318 -1.22 -2.68 -8.27
CA VAL A 318 -1.80 -2.66 -9.62
C VAL A 318 -2.89 -3.72 -9.73
N ASP A 319 -3.80 -3.50 -10.66
CA ASP A 319 -4.72 -4.53 -11.10
C ASP A 319 -4.15 -5.27 -12.31
N VAL A 320 -4.07 -6.59 -12.22
CA VAL A 320 -3.67 -7.48 -13.33
C VAL A 320 -4.79 -8.42 -13.70
N ASN A 321 -4.89 -8.78 -14.98
CA ASN A 321 -5.84 -9.79 -15.44
C ASN A 321 -5.19 -11.17 -15.40
N CYS A 322 -5.82 -12.12 -14.71
CA CYS A 322 -5.45 -13.53 -14.69
C CYS A 322 -6.73 -14.33 -14.97
N HIS A 323 -6.73 -15.13 -16.04
CA HIS A 323 -7.89 -15.93 -16.47
C HIS A 323 -9.21 -15.13 -16.54
N GLY A 324 -9.16 -13.90 -17.04
CA GLY A 324 -10.34 -13.04 -17.18
C GLY A 324 -10.79 -12.34 -15.88
N ARG A 325 -10.13 -12.60 -14.75
CA ARG A 325 -10.39 -11.95 -13.45
C ARG A 325 -9.35 -10.88 -13.15
N SER A 326 -9.78 -9.81 -12.50
CA SER A 326 -8.88 -8.74 -12.04
C SER A 326 -8.37 -9.06 -10.64
N HIS A 327 -7.06 -8.96 -10.42
CA HIS A 327 -6.39 -9.19 -9.14
C HIS A 327 -5.60 -7.96 -8.75
N ARG A 328 -5.77 -7.46 -7.52
CA ARG A 328 -4.93 -6.39 -6.97
C ARG A 328 -3.68 -6.98 -6.37
N VAL A 329 -2.53 -6.56 -6.89
CA VAL A 329 -1.23 -7.16 -6.56
C VAL A 329 -0.12 -6.14 -6.48
N TRP A 330 0.95 -6.50 -5.78
CA TRP A 330 2.18 -5.72 -5.80
C TRP A 330 2.94 -5.92 -7.10
N THR A 331 3.59 -4.86 -7.55
CA THR A 331 4.59 -4.90 -8.63
C THR A 331 5.61 -3.79 -8.39
N TYR A 332 6.66 -3.78 -9.19
CA TYR A 332 7.67 -2.72 -9.20
C TYR A 332 7.51 -1.88 -10.46
N PHE A 333 7.76 -0.58 -10.36
CA PHE A 333 7.77 0.37 -11.47
C PHE A 333 9.13 1.01 -11.52
N TYR A 334 9.70 1.14 -12.71
CA TYR A 334 10.97 1.83 -12.88
C TYR A 334 10.78 3.34 -12.67
N CYS A 335 11.66 3.92 -11.85
CA CYS A 335 11.67 5.34 -11.49
C CYS A 335 12.90 6.09 -12.02
N GLY A 336 13.84 5.38 -12.65
CA GLY A 336 15.04 6.01 -13.20
C GLY A 336 14.80 6.81 -14.49
N PRO A 337 15.87 7.38 -15.06
CA PRO A 337 15.78 8.16 -16.29
C PRO A 337 15.27 7.33 -17.48
N MET A 338 14.43 7.94 -18.31
CA MET A 338 13.96 7.35 -19.58
C MET A 338 15.06 7.30 -20.65
N ALA A 339 16.11 8.12 -20.51
CA ALA A 339 17.21 8.16 -21.46
C ALA A 339 17.93 6.81 -21.51
N GLY A 340 18.06 6.25 -22.71
CA GLY A 340 18.68 4.93 -22.89
C GLY A 340 17.72 3.74 -22.72
N LEU A 341 16.43 3.97 -22.49
CA LEU A 341 15.43 2.90 -22.54
C LEU A 341 14.97 2.62 -23.97
N LEU A 342 14.77 1.34 -24.29
CA LEU A 342 14.23 0.87 -25.56
C LEU A 342 12.95 0.07 -25.31
N PRO A 343 11.86 0.33 -26.04
CA PRO A 343 10.58 -0.33 -25.78
C PRO A 343 10.63 -1.79 -26.22
N ILE A 344 10.05 -2.67 -25.41
CA ILE A 344 9.80 -4.07 -25.76
C ILE A 344 8.39 -4.16 -26.36
N THR A 345 8.32 -4.09 -27.69
CA THR A 345 7.05 -4.02 -28.44
C THR A 345 6.15 -5.25 -28.30
N SER A 346 6.70 -6.38 -27.84
CA SER A 346 5.93 -7.59 -27.54
C SER A 346 5.15 -7.48 -26.22
N GLY A 347 5.52 -6.56 -25.32
CA GLY A 347 5.01 -6.51 -23.95
C GLY A 347 5.47 -7.71 -23.10
N ASN A 348 6.43 -8.51 -23.56
CA ASN A 348 6.81 -9.76 -22.92
C ASN A 348 8.32 -9.93 -22.92
N TRP A 349 8.90 -9.86 -21.71
CA TRP A 349 10.34 -9.98 -21.48
C TRP A 349 10.92 -11.30 -21.99
N ARG A 350 10.25 -12.42 -21.70
CA ARG A 350 10.68 -13.76 -22.11
C ARG A 350 10.70 -13.90 -23.63
N LYS A 351 9.72 -13.34 -24.35
CA LYS A 351 9.71 -13.29 -25.83
C LYS A 351 10.86 -12.45 -26.36
N TYR A 352 11.13 -11.29 -25.76
CA TYR A 352 12.28 -10.46 -26.14
C TYR A 352 13.60 -11.20 -25.94
N ALA A 353 13.75 -11.88 -24.82
CA ALA A 353 15.00 -12.54 -24.46
C ALA A 353 15.21 -13.91 -25.12
N GLY A 354 14.31 -14.35 -26.01
CA GLY A 354 14.37 -15.65 -26.67
C GLY A 354 14.16 -16.84 -25.73
N ARG A 355 13.49 -16.63 -24.59
CA ARG A 355 13.24 -17.63 -23.54
C ARG A 355 11.75 -17.95 -23.36
N TRP A 356 10.93 -17.61 -24.34
CA TRP A 356 9.52 -17.97 -24.32
C TRP A 356 9.35 -19.45 -24.68
N ASP A 357 8.60 -20.16 -23.84
CA ASP A 357 8.22 -21.55 -24.04
C ASP A 357 6.68 -21.63 -24.01
N GLU A 358 6.07 -22.18 -25.06
CA GLU A 358 4.61 -22.30 -25.19
C GLU A 358 3.99 -23.19 -24.10
N SER A 359 4.77 -24.09 -23.50
CA SER A 359 4.33 -24.89 -22.35
C SER A 359 4.06 -24.06 -21.08
N LEU A 360 4.55 -22.82 -21.02
CA LEU A 360 4.24 -21.90 -19.92
C LEU A 360 2.83 -21.32 -19.99
N GLU A 361 2.14 -21.41 -21.14
CA GLU A 361 0.77 -20.93 -21.33
C GLU A 361 -0.30 -21.88 -20.75
N SER A 362 0.02 -23.17 -20.59
CA SER A 362 -0.95 -24.20 -20.21
C SER A 362 -1.09 -24.47 -18.71
N ASP A 363 -0.25 -23.89 -17.86
CA ASP A 363 -0.11 -24.33 -16.46
C ASP A 363 -0.39 -23.23 -15.42
N SER A 364 -1.54 -23.34 -14.74
CA SER A 364 -1.63 -23.02 -13.32
C SER A 364 -1.03 -24.20 -12.56
N MET A 365 0.26 -24.14 -12.26
CA MET A 365 0.92 -25.19 -11.49
C MET A 365 0.67 -24.95 -10.00
N PRO A 366 -0.10 -25.80 -9.30
CA PRO A 366 -0.02 -25.83 -7.85
C PRO A 366 1.42 -26.19 -7.49
N VAL A 367 2.04 -25.38 -6.64
CA VAL A 367 3.38 -25.71 -6.14
C VAL A 367 3.18 -26.82 -5.10
N GLU A 368 3.38 -28.07 -5.49
CA GLU A 368 3.40 -29.17 -4.54
C GLU A 368 4.53 -28.93 -3.53
N ASP A 369 4.18 -29.03 -2.23
CA ASP A 369 5.12 -29.03 -1.11
C ASP A 369 6.19 -30.12 -1.32
N ARG A 370 7.31 -29.76 -1.93
CA ARG A 370 8.53 -30.56 -1.88
C ARG A 370 9.36 -30.06 -0.70
N ALA A 371 9.20 -30.80 0.39
CA ALA A 371 9.86 -30.68 1.69
C ALA A 371 11.37 -30.47 1.62
#